data_AF-A0A1Z8S882-F1
#
_entry.id   AF-A0A1Z8S882-F1
#
_cell.length_a   1.000
_cell.length_b   1.000
_cell.length_c   1.000
_cell.angle_alpha   90.00
_cell.angle_beta   90.00
_cell.angle_gamma   90.00
#
_symmetry.space_group_name_H-M   'P 1'
#
loop_
_entity.id
_entity.type
_entity.pdbx_description
1 polymer ?
#
loop_
_entity_poly.entity_id
_entity_poly.type
_entity_poly.pdbx_seq_one_letter_code
_entity_poly.pdbx_strand_id
1 'polypeptide(L)'
;MMFIDADIGFNPKDVIKLLARDRDVVVGAYPKKTVNWNSVMLKAKDTEKEKFMELQQNQAAYVLNIKLDDEKRIKLTKGLIPVHDAGTGFMMIKRDVILKMCEKHPETKYENDLNFDSDLNNYFYALFDTMIEPETKRYLSEDYTFCRRWQKMGGEIWLDPGIDLDHIGSYTYTGNISNQFTFVKDKEEEKK
;
A
#
# COMPACT_ATOMS: atom_id res chain seq x y z
N MET A 1 -14.03 -2.08 5.18
CA MET A 1 -13.84 -2.83 3.92
C MET A 1 -12.41 -3.32 3.89
N MET A 2 -12.17 -4.55 3.44
CA MET A 2 -10.84 -5.14 3.34
C MET A 2 -10.67 -5.69 1.91
N PHE A 3 -9.70 -5.16 1.17
CA PHE A 3 -9.26 -5.72 -0.10
C PHE A 3 -8.11 -6.69 0.14
N ILE A 4 -8.20 -7.85 -0.52
CA ILE A 4 -7.16 -8.86 -0.58
C ILE A 4 -7.18 -9.40 -2.01
N ASP A 5 -6.10 -9.21 -2.76
CA ASP A 5 -6.01 -9.77 -4.12
C ASP A 5 -5.88 -11.30 -4.03
N ALA A 6 -6.42 -12.00 -5.02
CA ALA A 6 -6.49 -13.47 -5.02
C ALA A 6 -5.11 -14.15 -5.10
N ASP A 7 -4.07 -13.41 -5.47
CA ASP A 7 -2.70 -13.87 -5.61
C ASP A 7 -1.76 -13.32 -4.52
N ILE A 8 -2.32 -12.78 -3.42
CA ILE A 8 -1.54 -12.34 -2.26
C ILE A 8 -1.54 -13.41 -1.17
N GLY A 9 -0.34 -13.86 -0.80
CA GLY A 9 -0.14 -14.71 0.36
C GLY A 9 0.03 -13.84 1.62
N PHE A 10 -0.74 -14.14 2.67
CA PHE A 10 -0.75 -13.34 3.90
C PHE A 10 -0.99 -14.22 5.13
N ASN A 11 -0.59 -13.73 6.31
CA ASN A 11 -0.98 -14.33 7.57
C ASN A 11 -2.37 -13.78 7.98
N PRO A 12 -3.38 -14.63 8.28
CA PRO A 12 -4.70 -14.15 8.67
C PRO A 12 -4.70 -13.19 9.88
N LYS A 13 -3.71 -13.30 10.77
CA LYS A 13 -3.54 -12.38 11.91
C LYS A 13 -3.27 -10.94 11.46
N ASP A 14 -2.74 -10.73 10.27
CA ASP A 14 -2.43 -9.40 9.76
C ASP A 14 -3.68 -8.60 9.41
N VAL A 15 -4.80 -9.27 9.08
CA VAL A 15 -6.10 -8.60 8.93
C VAL A 15 -6.53 -7.99 10.27
N ILE A 16 -6.39 -8.75 11.36
CA ILE A 16 -6.71 -8.27 12.72
C ILE A 16 -5.74 -7.16 13.14
N LYS A 17 -4.46 -7.28 12.77
CA LYS A 17 -3.45 -6.27 13.02
C LYS A 17 -3.81 -4.95 12.34
N LEU A 18 -4.19 -4.96 11.06
CA LEU A 18 -4.65 -3.77 10.34
C LEU A 18 -5.88 -3.14 11.01
N LEU A 19 -6.85 -3.95 11.43
CA LEU A 19 -8.03 -3.48 12.16
C LEU A 19 -7.63 -2.75 13.46
N ALA A 20 -6.67 -3.29 14.20
CA ALA A 20 -6.17 -2.70 15.44
C ALA A 20 -5.35 -1.42 15.26
N ARG A 21 -4.87 -1.11 14.04
CA ARG A 21 -4.16 0.15 13.75
C ARG A 21 -5.07 1.36 13.77
N ASP A 22 -6.38 1.17 13.62
CA ASP A 22 -7.42 2.19 13.71
C ASP A 22 -7.16 3.44 12.84
N ARG A 23 -6.69 3.23 11.60
CA ARG A 23 -6.50 4.29 10.61
C ARG A 23 -7.61 4.26 9.55
N ASP A 24 -7.84 5.41 8.93
CA ASP A 24 -8.86 5.56 7.87
C ASP A 24 -8.56 4.65 6.68
N VAL A 25 -7.30 4.65 6.23
CA VAL A 25 -6.77 3.72 5.22
C VAL A 25 -5.43 3.19 5.70
N VAL A 26 -5.30 1.86 5.76
CA VAL A 26 -4.06 1.17 6.13
C VAL A 26 -3.80 -0.02 5.21
N VAL A 27 -2.53 -0.26 4.87
CA VAL A 27 -2.11 -1.27 3.91
C VAL A 27 -0.98 -2.15 4.46
N GLY A 28 -0.89 -3.37 3.93
CA GLY A 28 0.34 -4.15 3.86
C GLY A 28 1.00 -3.98 2.49
N ALA A 29 2.32 -4.10 2.40
CA ALA A 29 3.06 -3.98 1.15
C ALA A 29 3.48 -5.34 0.62
N TYR A 30 3.27 -5.57 -0.67
CA TYR A 30 3.65 -6.79 -1.37
C TYR A 30 4.65 -6.52 -2.49
N PRO A 31 5.52 -7.49 -2.81
CA PRO A 31 6.52 -7.36 -3.86
C PRO A 31 5.84 -7.33 -5.24
N LYS A 32 6.38 -6.54 -6.17
CA LYS A 32 6.05 -6.62 -7.59
C LYS A 32 6.52 -7.98 -8.12
N LYS A 33 5.85 -8.49 -9.16
CA LYS A 33 6.24 -9.71 -9.88
C LYS A 33 7.48 -9.49 -10.78
N THR A 34 8.50 -8.83 -10.25
CA THR A 34 9.75 -8.54 -10.92
C THR A 34 10.91 -8.72 -9.96
N VAL A 35 12.06 -9.12 -10.49
CA VAL A 35 13.28 -9.27 -9.71
C VAL A 35 14.13 -8.02 -9.89
N ASN A 36 14.44 -7.34 -8.79
CA ASN A 36 15.42 -6.27 -8.77
C ASN A 36 16.84 -6.86 -8.71
N TRP A 37 17.35 -7.27 -9.88
CA TRP A 37 18.67 -7.90 -10.02
C TRP A 37 19.83 -7.03 -9.50
N ASN A 38 19.68 -5.70 -9.55
CA ASN A 38 20.69 -4.78 -9.03
C ASN A 38 20.79 -4.88 -7.49
N SER A 39 19.66 -4.88 -6.78
CA SER A 39 19.63 -5.06 -5.32
C SER A 39 20.19 -6.41 -4.90
N VAL A 40 19.88 -7.47 -5.65
CA VAL A 40 20.47 -8.81 -5.43
C VAL A 40 21.97 -8.78 -5.57
N MET A 41 22.47 -8.23 -6.68
CA MET A 41 23.90 -8.20 -6.97
C MET A 41 24.68 -7.42 -5.91
N LEU A 42 24.11 -6.33 -5.40
CA LEU A 42 24.73 -5.55 -4.33
C LEU A 42 24.80 -6.35 -3.03
N LYS A 43 23.69 -6.95 -2.58
CA LYS A 43 23.67 -7.73 -1.32
C LYS A 43 24.45 -9.04 -1.41
N ALA A 44 24.49 -9.68 -2.58
CA ALA A 44 25.20 -10.93 -2.79
C ALA A 44 26.72 -10.80 -2.55
N LYS A 45 27.30 -9.62 -2.73
CA LYS A 45 28.73 -9.36 -2.47
C LYS A 45 29.09 -9.50 -0.99
N ASP A 46 28.14 -9.19 -0.11
CA ASP A 46 28.34 -9.16 1.34
C ASP A 46 27.62 -10.32 2.06
N THR A 47 27.01 -11.24 1.31
CA THR A 47 26.23 -12.36 1.86
C THR A 47 27.06 -13.63 1.91
N GLU A 48 27.11 -14.27 3.09
CA GLU A 48 27.74 -15.59 3.26
C GLU A 48 27.03 -16.65 2.40
N LYS A 49 27.79 -17.64 1.90
CA LYS A 49 27.27 -18.68 1.01
C LYS A 49 26.03 -19.40 1.54
N GLU A 50 25.95 -19.58 2.86
CA GLU A 50 24.86 -20.27 3.56
C GLU A 50 23.55 -19.46 3.58
N LYS A 51 23.61 -18.14 3.35
CA LYS A 51 22.47 -17.22 3.37
C LYS A 51 22.00 -16.82 1.96
N PHE A 52 22.48 -17.47 0.91
CA PHE A 52 22.12 -17.12 -0.48
C PHE A 52 20.61 -17.21 -0.74
N MET A 53 19.89 -18.13 -0.08
CA MET A 53 18.43 -18.23 -0.23
C MET A 53 17.70 -17.00 0.34
N GLU A 54 18.27 -16.30 1.31
CA GLU A 54 17.69 -15.08 1.91
C GLU A 54 17.78 -13.87 0.97
N LEU A 55 18.60 -13.94 -0.08
CA LEU A 55 18.65 -12.90 -1.12
C LEU A 55 17.30 -12.75 -1.84
N GLN A 56 16.45 -13.78 -1.86
CA GLN A 56 15.12 -13.72 -2.44
C GLN A 56 14.25 -12.61 -1.82
N GLN A 57 14.38 -12.36 -0.52
CA GLN A 57 13.64 -11.31 0.18
C GLN A 57 14.07 -9.89 -0.22
N ASN A 58 15.23 -9.77 -0.88
CA ASN A 58 15.83 -8.50 -1.30
C ASN A 58 15.65 -8.22 -2.79
N GLN A 59 14.97 -9.12 -3.50
CA GLN A 59 14.63 -9.00 -4.92
C GLN A 59 13.45 -8.06 -5.17
N ALA A 60 12.67 -7.76 -4.14
CA ALA A 60 11.38 -7.14 -4.27
C ALA A 60 11.45 -5.62 -4.44
N ALA A 61 11.00 -5.12 -5.60
CA ALA A 61 10.47 -3.76 -5.70
C ALA A 61 8.99 -3.80 -5.23
N TYR A 62 8.55 -2.89 -4.37
CA TYR A 62 7.19 -2.94 -3.81
C TYR A 62 6.22 -1.96 -4.52
N VAL A 63 4.91 -2.23 -4.45
CA VAL A 63 3.84 -1.36 -4.99
C VAL A 63 3.46 -0.28 -3.97
N LEU A 64 4.37 0.67 -3.73
CA LEU A 64 4.16 1.76 -2.77
C LEU A 64 5.02 2.99 -3.10
N ASN A 65 4.50 4.17 -2.73
CA ASN A 65 5.21 5.45 -2.80
C ASN A 65 5.28 6.07 -1.39
N ILE A 66 6.48 6.18 -0.80
CA ILE A 66 6.65 6.65 0.59
C ILE A 66 6.67 8.17 0.68
N LYS A 67 6.06 8.74 1.73
CA LYS A 67 6.20 10.15 2.08
C LYS A 67 7.49 10.35 2.87
N LEU A 68 8.33 11.27 2.41
CA LEU A 68 9.56 11.68 3.09
C LEU A 68 9.33 12.98 3.86
N ASP A 69 10.06 13.18 4.96
CA ASP A 69 10.14 14.48 5.64
C ASP A 69 11.05 15.47 4.89
N ASP A 70 11.18 16.70 5.42
CA ASP A 70 12.00 17.76 4.83
C ASP A 70 13.49 17.39 4.72
N GLU A 71 13.95 16.47 5.57
CA GLU A 71 15.31 15.92 5.59
C GLU A 71 15.45 14.65 4.75
N LYS A 72 14.41 14.30 3.96
CA LYS A 72 14.33 13.09 3.13
C LYS A 72 14.36 11.77 3.92
N ARG A 73 13.91 11.78 5.16
CA ARG A 73 13.79 10.59 6.03
C ARG A 73 12.38 10.01 5.99
N ILE A 74 12.27 8.71 6.30
CA ILE A 74 10.99 8.02 6.44
C ILE A 74 10.53 8.17 7.90
N LYS A 75 9.41 8.88 8.11
CA LYS A 75 8.86 9.08 9.46
C LYS A 75 8.05 7.87 9.91
N LEU A 76 8.48 7.22 10.99
CA LEU A 76 7.70 6.16 11.63
C LEU A 76 6.78 6.77 12.70
N THR A 77 5.46 6.67 12.52
CA THR A 77 4.48 7.19 13.47
C THR A 77 3.65 6.06 14.05
N LYS A 78 3.81 5.78 15.35
CA LYS A 78 3.15 4.64 16.03
C LYS A 78 3.38 3.29 15.31
N GLY A 79 4.58 3.11 14.76
CA GLY A 79 4.94 1.90 14.01
C GLY A 79 4.30 1.79 12.62
N LEU A 80 3.84 2.91 12.04
CA LEU A 80 3.31 3.00 10.68
C LEU A 80 4.09 4.03 9.86
N ILE A 81 4.16 3.80 8.55
CA ILE A 81 4.85 4.67 7.60
C ILE A 81 3.80 5.41 6.74
N PRO A 82 3.82 6.74 6.65
CA PRO A 82 2.94 7.47 5.76
C PRO A 82 3.34 7.24 4.30
N VAL A 83 2.36 6.97 3.44
CA VAL A 83 2.57 6.76 2.00
C VAL A 83 1.69 7.71 1.19
N HIS A 84 2.12 8.01 -0.03
CA HIS A 84 1.33 8.70 -1.04
C HIS A 84 0.31 7.73 -1.65
N ASP A 85 0.81 6.65 -2.23
CA ASP A 85 -0.02 5.69 -2.94
C ASP A 85 0.41 4.27 -2.56
N ALA A 86 -0.54 3.34 -2.52
CA ALA A 86 -0.30 1.93 -2.26
C ALA A 86 -1.31 1.06 -3.04
N GLY A 87 -0.90 -0.16 -3.37
CA GLY A 87 -1.78 -1.11 -4.04
C GLY A 87 -2.90 -1.64 -3.15
N THR A 88 -4.02 -2.01 -3.77
CA THR A 88 -5.20 -2.56 -3.06
C THR A 88 -5.02 -4.00 -2.61
N GLY A 89 -3.96 -4.71 -3.04
CA GLY A 89 -3.80 -6.15 -2.79
C GLY A 89 -3.79 -6.59 -1.32
N PHE A 90 -3.56 -5.66 -0.38
CA PHE A 90 -3.84 -5.88 1.04
C PHE A 90 -4.16 -4.55 1.74
N MET A 91 -5.39 -4.05 1.57
CA MET A 91 -5.79 -2.71 1.99
C MET A 91 -7.07 -2.72 2.83
N MET A 92 -7.03 -2.11 4.01
CA MET A 92 -8.20 -1.90 4.86
C MET A 92 -8.65 -0.43 4.84
N ILE A 93 -9.94 -0.22 4.59
CA ILE A 93 -10.58 1.09 4.46
C ILE A 93 -11.77 1.17 5.42
N LYS A 94 -11.82 2.22 6.25
CA LYS A 94 -12.99 2.50 7.10
C LYS A 94 -14.20 2.87 6.27
N ARG A 95 -15.40 2.50 6.74
CA ARG A 95 -16.68 2.80 6.05
C ARG A 95 -16.82 4.30 5.77
N ASP A 96 -16.49 5.13 6.74
CA ASP A 96 -16.63 6.59 6.65
C ASP A 96 -15.77 7.21 5.55
N VAL A 97 -14.66 6.57 5.17
CA VAL A 97 -13.83 7.03 4.04
C VAL A 97 -14.63 6.95 2.75
N ILE A 98 -15.28 5.83 2.49
CA ILE A 98 -16.10 5.63 1.28
C ILE A 98 -17.25 6.62 1.25
N LEU A 99 -17.97 6.80 2.36
CA LEU A 99 -19.08 7.75 2.44
C LEU A 99 -18.62 9.19 2.16
N LYS A 100 -17.55 9.64 2.83
CA LYS A 100 -16.96 10.96 2.59
C LYS A 100 -16.50 11.13 1.14
N MET A 101 -15.95 10.09 0.52
CA MET A 101 -15.53 10.14 -0.88
C MET A 101 -16.72 10.25 -1.82
N CYS A 102 -17.80 9.49 -1.62
CA CYS A 102 -19.04 9.63 -2.39
C CYS A 102 -19.62 11.05 -2.33
N GLU A 103 -19.60 11.68 -1.15
CA GLU A 103 -20.07 13.06 -0.95
C GLU A 103 -19.16 14.09 -1.62
N LYS A 104 -17.83 13.91 -1.52
CA LYS A 104 -16.84 14.88 -1.99
C LYS A 104 -16.49 14.73 -3.47
N HIS A 105 -16.75 13.56 -4.04
CA HIS A 105 -16.53 13.22 -5.45
C HIS A 105 -17.83 12.81 -6.15
N PRO A 106 -18.85 13.69 -6.23
CA PRO A 106 -20.12 13.37 -6.88
C PRO A 106 -19.95 13.06 -8.38
N GLU A 107 -18.88 13.52 -9.02
CA GLU A 107 -18.52 13.22 -10.40
C GLU A 107 -18.22 11.73 -10.65
N THR A 108 -17.96 10.96 -9.59
CA THR A 108 -17.75 9.51 -9.70
C THR A 108 -19.05 8.71 -9.70
N LYS A 109 -20.19 9.36 -9.42
CA LYS A 109 -21.50 8.70 -9.49
C LYS A 109 -21.84 8.38 -10.93
N TYR A 110 -22.35 7.17 -11.18
CA TYR A 110 -22.80 6.76 -12.51
C TYR A 110 -24.14 6.02 -12.43
N GLU A 111 -24.87 6.02 -13.54
CA GLU A 111 -26.06 5.18 -13.70
C GLU A 111 -25.60 3.80 -14.14
N ASN A 112 -25.95 2.78 -13.35
CA ASN A 112 -25.67 1.40 -13.69
C ASN A 112 -26.74 0.90 -14.68
N ASP A 113 -26.32 0.44 -15.84
CA ASP A 113 -27.19 -0.06 -16.92
C ASP A 113 -27.50 -1.56 -16.79
N LEU A 114 -27.03 -2.20 -15.72
CA LEU A 114 -27.33 -3.58 -15.37
C LEU A 114 -28.70 -3.68 -14.70
N ASN A 115 -29.44 -4.76 -14.99
CA ASN A 115 -30.76 -5.08 -14.41
C ASN A 115 -30.68 -5.46 -12.92
N PHE A 116 -30.18 -4.56 -12.08
CA PHE A 116 -30.27 -4.65 -10.62
C PHE A 116 -31.53 -3.97 -10.10
N ASP A 117 -31.78 -4.16 -8.81
CA ASP A 117 -32.82 -3.45 -8.08
C ASP A 117 -32.63 -1.93 -8.23
N SER A 118 -33.68 -1.23 -8.67
CA SER A 118 -33.68 0.23 -8.89
C SER A 118 -33.33 1.02 -7.64
N ASP A 119 -33.58 0.45 -6.45
CA ASP A 119 -33.24 1.10 -5.17
C ASP A 119 -31.73 1.24 -4.97
N LEU A 120 -30.91 0.46 -5.68
CA LEU A 120 -29.44 0.52 -5.60
C LEU A 120 -28.83 1.62 -6.45
N ASN A 121 -29.58 2.24 -7.37
CA ASN A 121 -29.07 3.24 -8.31
C ASN A 121 -28.41 4.45 -7.64
N ASN A 122 -28.75 4.73 -6.40
CA ASN A 122 -28.17 5.83 -5.63
C ASN A 122 -26.77 5.54 -5.06
N TYR A 123 -26.26 4.31 -5.18
CA TYR A 123 -25.04 3.86 -4.52
C TYR A 123 -23.91 3.46 -5.48
N PHE A 124 -24.06 3.68 -6.79
CA PHE A 124 -23.01 3.38 -7.77
C PHE A 124 -22.02 4.54 -7.92
N TYR A 125 -20.78 4.30 -7.46
CA TYR A 125 -19.68 5.25 -7.52
C TYR A 125 -18.39 4.58 -8.02
N ALA A 126 -17.74 5.16 -9.02
CA ALA A 126 -16.51 4.68 -9.62
C ALA A 126 -15.27 5.17 -8.85
N LEU A 127 -15.20 4.88 -7.54
CA LEU A 127 -14.11 5.35 -6.66
C LEU A 127 -12.74 4.72 -6.97
N PHE A 128 -12.73 3.57 -7.64
CA PHE A 128 -11.54 2.81 -8.09
C PHE A 128 -11.49 2.75 -9.63
N ASP A 129 -11.70 3.88 -10.30
CA ASP A 129 -11.46 3.99 -11.75
C ASP A 129 -10.01 4.39 -12.01
N THR A 130 -9.55 4.32 -13.25
CA THR A 130 -8.24 4.87 -13.65
C THR A 130 -8.36 6.36 -13.98
N MET A 131 -7.27 7.11 -13.87
CA MET A 131 -7.28 8.53 -14.29
C MET A 131 -5.92 8.98 -14.82
N ILE A 132 -5.94 9.99 -15.69
CA ILE A 132 -4.74 10.78 -16.01
C ILE A 132 -4.75 11.98 -15.08
N GLU A 133 -3.77 12.10 -14.19
CA GLU A 133 -3.69 13.22 -13.26
C GLU A 133 -3.53 14.54 -14.03
N PRO A 134 -4.46 15.51 -13.89
CA PRO A 134 -4.45 16.73 -14.70
C PRO A 134 -3.16 17.54 -14.58
N GLU A 135 -2.61 17.58 -13.36
CA GLU A 135 -1.47 18.40 -12.97
C GLU A 135 -0.13 17.83 -13.47
N THR A 136 0.05 16.51 -13.36
CA THR A 136 1.34 15.84 -13.67
C THR A 136 1.33 15.07 -14.99
N LYS A 137 0.14 14.88 -15.59
CA LYS A 137 -0.12 13.99 -16.73
C LYS A 137 0.26 12.53 -16.48
N ARG A 138 0.48 12.14 -15.23
CA ARG A 138 0.75 10.75 -14.85
C ARG A 138 -0.51 9.92 -14.98
N TYR A 139 -0.41 8.76 -15.62
CA TYR A 139 -1.45 7.73 -15.57
C TYR A 139 -1.46 7.07 -14.19
N LEU A 140 -2.64 7.04 -13.56
CA LEU A 140 -2.90 6.37 -12.30
C LEU A 140 -3.81 5.17 -12.54
N SER A 141 -3.39 4.01 -12.06
CA SER A 141 -4.22 2.82 -11.90
C SER A 141 -5.35 3.06 -10.89
N GLU A 142 -6.25 2.10 -10.77
CA GLU A 142 -7.43 2.15 -9.90
C GLU A 142 -7.11 2.40 -8.42
N ASP A 143 -6.11 1.68 -7.92
CA ASP A 143 -5.59 1.77 -6.56
C ASP A 143 -5.03 3.17 -6.27
N TYR A 144 -4.22 3.70 -7.18
CA TYR A 144 -3.57 5.00 -7.06
C TYR A 144 -4.55 6.14 -7.27
N THR A 145 -5.57 5.95 -8.11
CA THR A 145 -6.65 6.92 -8.29
C THR A 145 -7.48 7.04 -7.02
N PHE A 146 -7.83 5.92 -6.38
CA PHE A 146 -8.45 5.94 -5.06
C PHE A 146 -7.59 6.67 -4.03
N CYS A 147 -6.29 6.31 -3.94
CA CYS A 147 -5.34 6.96 -3.05
C CYS A 147 -5.24 8.48 -3.31
N ARG A 148 -5.26 8.89 -4.58
CA ARG A 148 -5.18 10.29 -4.99
C ARG A 148 -6.42 11.07 -4.61
N ARG A 149 -7.61 10.52 -4.84
CA ARG A 149 -8.90 11.12 -4.42
C ARG A 149 -8.91 11.34 -2.92
N TRP A 150 -8.54 10.33 -2.13
CA TRP A 150 -8.46 10.44 -0.68
C TRP A 150 -7.47 11.52 -0.23
N GLN A 151 -6.28 11.57 -0.83
CA GLN A 151 -5.29 12.63 -0.54
C GLN A 151 -5.77 14.03 -0.90
N LYS A 152 -6.49 14.22 -2.03
CA LYS A 152 -7.05 15.53 -2.42
C LYS A 152 -8.09 16.05 -1.41
N MET A 153 -8.63 15.16 -0.57
CA MET A 153 -9.53 15.50 0.54
C MET A 153 -8.80 15.74 1.88
N GLY A 154 -7.46 15.67 1.90
CA GLY A 154 -6.65 15.73 3.12
C GLY A 154 -6.49 14.38 3.83
N GLY A 155 -6.91 13.29 3.19
CA GLY A 155 -6.79 11.94 3.70
C GLY A 155 -5.36 11.42 3.76
N GLU A 156 -5.06 10.61 4.78
CA GLU A 156 -3.78 9.95 4.94
C GLU A 156 -3.88 8.44 4.70
N ILE A 157 -2.80 7.85 4.20
CA ILE A 157 -2.66 6.43 3.90
C ILE A 157 -1.42 5.92 4.63
N TRP A 158 -1.56 4.79 5.30
CA TRP A 158 -0.56 4.27 6.22
C TRP A 158 -0.15 2.85 5.84
N LEU A 159 1.15 2.61 5.79
CA LEU A 159 1.74 1.28 5.63
C LEU A 159 2.11 0.72 7.01
N ASP A 160 1.74 -0.54 7.27
CA ASP A 160 2.29 -1.33 8.38
C ASP A 160 3.52 -2.11 7.89
N PRO A 161 4.76 -1.71 8.25
CA PRO A 161 5.97 -2.37 7.78
C PRO A 161 6.22 -3.73 8.43
N GLY A 162 5.43 -4.12 9.44
CA GLY A 162 5.53 -5.44 10.08
C GLY A 162 4.57 -6.47 9.50
N ILE A 163 3.97 -6.20 8.34
CA ILE A 163 3.14 -7.17 7.60
C ILE A 163 3.94 -7.58 6.37
N ASP A 164 4.31 -8.85 6.34
CA ASP A 164 5.02 -9.47 5.24
C ASP A 164 4.02 -10.18 4.34
N LEU A 165 4.07 -9.87 3.05
CA LEU A 165 3.15 -10.41 2.05
C LEU A 165 3.94 -11.09 0.93
N ASP A 166 3.39 -12.20 0.45
CA ASP A 166 3.84 -12.88 -0.74
C ASP A 166 2.99 -12.47 -1.94
N HIS A 167 3.55 -12.51 -3.14
CA HIS A 167 2.82 -12.30 -4.39
C HIS A 167 3.00 -13.51 -5.30
N ILE A 168 1.90 -14.15 -5.70
CA ILE A 168 1.90 -15.40 -6.46
C ILE A 168 1.86 -15.08 -7.97
N GLY A 169 2.91 -15.44 -8.69
CA GLY A 169 2.98 -15.39 -10.16
C GLY A 169 3.35 -16.76 -10.73
N SER A 170 4.19 -16.78 -11.77
CA SER A 170 4.81 -18.03 -12.25
C SER A 170 5.69 -18.70 -11.18
N TYR A 171 6.12 -17.93 -10.18
CA TYR A 171 6.80 -18.35 -8.96
C TYR A 171 6.26 -17.50 -7.79
N THR A 172 6.49 -17.92 -6.54
CA THR A 172 6.15 -17.11 -5.36
C THR A 172 7.22 -16.04 -5.12
N TYR A 173 6.80 -14.78 -5.14
CA TYR A 173 7.64 -13.65 -4.77
C TYR A 173 7.46 -13.40 -3.27
N THR A 174 8.43 -13.85 -2.46
CA THR A 174 8.39 -13.68 -1.01
C THR A 174 8.86 -12.29 -0.60
N GLY A 175 8.02 -11.56 0.13
CA GLY A 175 8.29 -10.19 0.57
C GLY A 175 8.61 -10.11 2.06
N ASN A 176 9.63 -9.32 2.40
CA ASN A 176 9.76 -8.72 3.73
C ASN A 176 10.00 -7.21 3.55
N ILE A 177 8.97 -6.40 3.84
CA ILE A 177 9.02 -4.96 3.56
C ILE A 177 9.97 -4.25 4.53
N SER A 178 10.09 -4.75 5.77
CA SER A 178 11.00 -4.19 6.78
C SER A 178 12.46 -4.18 6.32
N ASN A 179 12.90 -5.17 5.52
CA ASN A 179 14.26 -5.25 4.97
C ASN A 179 14.61 -4.14 3.95
N GLN A 180 13.63 -3.32 3.55
CA GLN A 180 13.84 -2.14 2.69
C GLN A 180 14.21 -0.89 3.50
N PHE A 181 14.13 -0.93 4.84
CA PHE A 181 14.34 0.22 5.69
C PHE A 181 15.56 0.03 6.60
N THR A 182 16.36 1.08 6.73
CA THR A 182 17.44 1.15 7.73
C THR A 182 16.99 2.07 8.86
N PHE A 183 16.95 1.55 10.08
CA PHE A 183 16.64 2.35 11.26
C PHE A 183 17.79 3.29 11.60
N VAL A 184 17.49 4.58 11.72
CA VAL A 184 18.40 5.56 12.33
C VAL A 184 17.77 5.96 13.66
N LYS A 185 18.42 5.63 14.79
CA LYS A 185 17.98 6.12 16.09
C LYS A 185 18.36 7.59 16.22
N ASP A 186 17.40 8.44 16.57
CA ASP A 186 17.69 9.81 17.00
C ASP A 186 18.47 9.74 18.33
N LYS A 187 19.56 10.50 18.42
CA LYS A 187 20.46 10.53 19.58
C LYS A 187 19.85 11.17 20.84
N GLU A 188 18.56 11.54 20.83
CA GLU A 188 17.96 12.36 21.89
C GLU A 188 17.33 11.58 23.05
N GLU A 189 17.17 10.26 22.98
CA GLU A 189 16.53 9.48 24.06
C GLU A 189 17.51 8.85 25.09
N GLU A 190 18.80 9.19 25.08
CA GLU A 190 19.75 8.76 26.13
C GLU A 190 19.89 9.74 27.31
N LYS A 191 18.97 10.71 27.46
CA LYS A 191 18.89 11.58 28.63
C LYS A 191 17.55 11.50 29.36
N LYS A 192 17.27 10.35 29.99
CA LYS A 192 16.43 10.28 31.20
C LYS A 192 16.94 9.18 32.12
#